data_AF-A0A8T6F7T8-F1
#
_entry.id   AF-A0A8T6F7T8-F1
#
_cell.length_a   1.000
_cell.length_b   1.000
_cell.length_c   1.000
_cell.angle_alpha   90.00
_cell.angle_beta   90.00
_cell.angle_gamma   90.00
#
_symmetry.space_group_name_H-M   'P 1'
#
loop_
_entity.id
_entity.type
_entity.pdbx_description
1 polymer ?
#
loop_
_entity_poly.entity_id
_entity_poly.type
_entity_poly.pdbx_seq_one_letter_code
_entity_poly.pdbx_strand_id
1 'polypeptide(L)' 'MTLEPGKSKSQARQMEAAKLQLVVPIAIYASYSPTQRGWPRTFDRFVREVEAQKQP' A
#
# COMPACT_ATOMS: atom_id res chain seq x y z
N MET A 1 -4.88 -8.42 4.78
CA MET A 1 -5.03 -7.02 5.25
C MET A 1 -4.23 -6.87 6.53
N THR A 2 -3.48 -5.78 6.73
CA THR A 2 -2.67 -5.58 7.96
C THR A 2 -3.04 -4.24 8.59
N LEU A 3 -3.35 -4.24 9.89
CA LEU A 3 -3.71 -3.04 10.68
C LEU A 3 -2.53 -2.49 11.50
N GLU A 4 -1.29 -2.89 11.19
CA GLU A 4 -0.12 -2.42 11.94
C GLU A 4 0.26 -0.97 11.58
N PRO A 5 0.39 -0.07 12.58
CA PRO A 5 0.92 1.27 12.37
C PRO A 5 2.44 1.21 12.17
N GLY A 6 2.88 1.47 10.94
CA GLY A 6 4.29 1.70 10.61
C GLY A 6 5.14 0.43 10.49
N LYS A 7 5.16 -0.16 9.29
CA LYS A 7 6.18 -1.17 8.94
C LYS A 7 7.58 -0.54 8.94
N SER A 8 8.55 -1.26 9.49
CA SER A 8 9.95 -0.84 9.44
C SER A 8 10.43 -0.77 7.97
N LYS A 9 11.36 0.14 7.66
CA LYS A 9 11.89 0.31 6.28
C LYS A 9 12.46 -1.00 5.70
N SER A 10 12.95 -1.91 6.54
CA SER A 10 13.50 -3.21 6.12
C SER A 10 12.42 -4.19 5.65
N GLN A 11 11.27 -4.23 6.32
CA GLN A 11 10.14 -5.08 5.91
C GLN A 11 9.50 -4.61 4.61
N ALA A 12 9.45 -3.28 4.38
CA ALA A 12 8.99 -2.72 3.12
C ALA A 12 9.84 -3.17 1.92
N ARG A 13 11.17 -3.13 2.07
CA ARG A 13 12.12 -3.59 1.03
C ARG A 13 11.99 -5.09 0.75
N GLN A 14 11.76 -5.91 1.77
CA GLN A 14 11.57 -7.36 1.58
C GLN A 14 10.28 -7.67 0.81
N MET A 15 9.19 -6.97 1.12
CA MET A 15 7.92 -7.13 0.42
C MET A 15 8.00 -6.61 -1.02
N GLU A 16 8.70 -5.51 -1.26
CA GLU A 16 9.00 -5.00 -2.61
C GLU A 16 9.81 -6.02 -3.43
N ALA A 17 10.86 -6.60 -2.85
CA ALA A 17 11.65 -7.65 -3.49
C ALA A 17 10.81 -8.91 -3.79
N ALA A 18 9.83 -9.21 -2.95
CA ALA A 18 8.89 -10.32 -3.15
C ALA A 18 7.73 -9.99 -4.11
N LYS A 19 7.74 -8.82 -4.78
CA LYS A 19 6.67 -8.33 -5.66
C LYS A 19 5.30 -8.23 -4.97
N LEU A 20 5.27 -8.07 -3.65
CA LEU A 20 4.05 -7.93 -2.88
C LEU A 20 3.67 -6.46 -2.77
N GLN A 21 2.48 -6.11 -3.24
CA GLN A 21 1.92 -4.77 -3.09
C GLN A 21 1.10 -4.68 -1.80
N LEU A 22 1.52 -3.81 -0.87
CA LEU A 22 0.72 -3.51 0.31
C LEU A 22 -0.38 -2.51 -0.05
N VAL A 23 -1.62 -2.84 0.32
CA VAL A 23 -2.81 -1.98 0.17
C VAL A 23 -3.39 -1.72 1.56
N VAL A 24 -3.58 -0.44 1.91
CA VAL A 24 -4.09 0.00 3.23
C VAL A 24 -5.21 1.03 3.10
N PRO A 25 -6.12 1.14 4.08
CA PRO A 25 -7.09 2.24 4.15
C PRO A 25 -6.41 3.62 4.27
N ILE A 26 -7.06 4.68 3.78
CA ILE A 26 -6.55 6.06 3.85
C ILE A 26 -6.21 6.50 5.29
N ALA A 27 -7.04 6.14 6.26
CA ALA A 27 -6.79 6.46 7.66
C ALA A 27 -5.47 5.88 8.19
N ILE A 28 -5.10 4.68 7.71
CA ILE A 28 -3.83 4.03 8.04
C ILE A 28 -2.70 4.63 7.20
N TYR A 29 -2.92 4.92 5.92
CA TYR A 29 -1.94 5.60 5.07
C TYR A 29 -1.50 6.96 5.65
N ALA A 30 -2.43 7.70 6.25
CA ALA A 30 -2.16 8.98 6.90
C ALA A 30 -1.17 8.86 8.07
N SER A 31 -1.11 7.71 8.75
CA SER A 31 -0.17 7.48 9.85
C SER A 31 1.25 7.13 9.38
N TYR A 32 1.49 6.95 8.08
CA TYR A 32 2.83 6.71 7.53
C TYR A 32 3.57 8.03 7.34
N SER A 33 4.88 8.04 7.62
CA SER A 33 5.71 9.22 7.33
C SER A 33 5.74 9.51 5.82
N PRO A 34 5.96 10.77 5.39
CA PRO A 34 6.04 11.12 3.97
C PRO A 34 7.03 10.25 3.18
N THR A 35 8.15 9.88 3.81
CA THR A 35 9.17 9.00 3.20
C THR A 35 8.72 7.55 3.03
N GLN A 36 7.73 7.09 3.80
CA GLN A 36 7.19 5.73 3.73
C GLN A 36 5.92 5.63 2.86
N ARG A 37 5.26 6.76 2.57
CA ARG A 37 4.03 6.85 1.76
C ARG A 37 4.24 6.56 0.27
N GLY A 38 5.48 6.51 -0.20
CA GLY A 38 5.82 6.17 -1.59
C GLY A 38 5.63 4.69 -1.95
N TRP A 39 5.46 3.81 -0.96
CA TRP A 39 5.44 2.37 -1.16
C TRP A 39 4.04 1.71 -1.02
N PRO A 40 3.25 1.93 0.05
CA PRO A 40 1.91 1.38 0.15
C PRO A 40 0.94 2.11 -0.79
N ARG A 41 0.02 1.37 -1.41
CA ARG A 41 -1.13 1.95 -2.11
C ARG A 41 -2.32 2.09 -1.17
N THR A 42 -3.16 3.06 -1.44
CA THR A 42 -4.45 3.18 -0.75
C THR A 42 -5.47 2.23 -1.36
N PHE A 43 -6.43 1.77 -0.56
CA PHE A 43 -7.47 0.84 -0.99
C PHE A 43 -8.36 1.42 -2.10
N ASP A 44 -8.71 2.70 -2.01
CA ASP A 44 -9.49 3.41 -3.04
C ASP A 44 -8.78 3.43 -4.39
N ARG A 45 -7.46 3.65 -4.39
CA ARG A 45 -6.64 3.63 -5.61
C ARG A 45 -6.58 2.23 -6.19
N PHE A 46 -6.43 1.21 -5.36
CA PHE A 46 -6.42 -0.18 -5.81
C PHE A 46 -7.75 -0.58 -6.47
N VAL A 47 -8.90 -0.23 -5.87
CA VAL A 47 -10.22 -0.52 -6.45
C VAL A 47 -10.37 0.14 -7.81
N ARG A 48 -10.03 1.42 -7.94
CA ARG A 48 -10.06 2.15 -9.22
C ARG A 48 -9.18 1.50 -10.29
N GLU A 49 -7.97 1.06 -9.92
CA GLU A 49 -7.04 0.40 -10.85
C GLU A 49 -7.56 -0.97 -11.32
N VAL A 50 -8.23 -1.73 -10.45
CA VAL A 50 -8.84 -3.01 -10.82
C VAL A 50 -10.10 -2.81 -11.67
N GLU A 51 -10.93 -1.83 -11.34
CA GLU A 51 -12.11 -1.49 -12.13
C GLU A 51 -11.74 -1.01 -13.54
N ALA A 52 -10.71 -0.17 -13.67
CA ALA A 52 -10.19 0.27 -14.96
C ALA A 52 -9.64 -0.90 -15.80
N GLN A 53 -9.08 -1.93 -15.17
CA GLN A 53 -8.63 -3.16 -15.86
C GLN A 53 -9.77 -4.13 -16.20
N LYS A 54 -10.94 -3.98 -15.56
CA LYS A 54 -12.12 -4.82 -15.80
C LYS A 54 -13.06 -4.27 -16.87
N GLN A 55 -12.84 -3.05 -17.35
CA GLN A 55 -13.57 -2.51 -18.50
C GLN A 55 -12.90 -3.01 -19.80
N PRO A 56 -13.66 -3.67 -20.70
CA PRO A 56 -13.15 -4.16 -21.99
C PRO A 56 -12.80 -3.02 -22.96
#